data_AF-A0A0F2RGF5-F1
#
_entry.id   AF-A0A0F2RGF5-F1
#
_cell.length_a   1.000
_cell.length_b   1.000
_cell.length_c   1.000
_cell.angle_alpha   90.00
_cell.angle_beta   90.00
_cell.angle_gamma   90.00
#
_symmetry.space_group_name_H-M   'P 1'
#
loop_
_entity.id
_entity.type
_entity.pdbx_description
1 polymer ?
#
loop_
_entity_poly.entity_id
_entity_poly.type
_entity_poly.pdbx_seq_one_letter_code
_entity_poly.pdbx_strand_id
1 'polypeptide(L)'
;MAGALLDTCALLWLSAGAPISPAARASIDEGLSADSLFVSPITAWEVGVAVAKKRLVMDDPVQWFQTFRARSGVNLAPMGIELLVQSSFLPGDFHKDPADRIIVATARALGVPVVTRDRLILSYAEQGHVLAIAC
;
A
#
# COMPACT_ATOMS: atom_id res chain seq x y z
N MET A 1 5.58 -10.95 12.49
CA MET A 1 4.60 -9.94 12.92
C MET A 1 3.40 -10.07 12.01
N ALA A 2 2.20 -10.16 12.56
CA ALA A 2 0.96 -10.20 11.76
C ALA A 2 0.63 -8.78 11.32
N GLY A 3 0.44 -8.55 10.03
CA GLY A 3 0.10 -7.26 9.45
C GLY A 3 0.46 -7.16 7.97
N ALA A 4 -0.06 -6.13 7.31
CA ALA A 4 0.27 -5.84 5.91
C ALA A 4 0.01 -4.37 5.56
N LEU A 5 0.76 -3.83 4.62
CA LEU A 5 0.48 -2.56 3.96
C LEU A 5 -0.07 -2.86 2.56
N LEU A 6 -1.28 -2.40 2.27
CA LEU A 6 -1.84 -2.45 0.93
C LEU A 6 -1.22 -1.36 0.06
N ASP A 7 -0.62 -1.79 -1.05
CA ASP A 7 -0.29 -0.91 -2.17
C ASP A 7 -1.58 -0.35 -2.81
N THR A 8 -1.47 0.76 -3.54
CA THR A 8 -2.56 1.39 -4.31
C THR A 8 -3.21 0.40 -5.27
N CYS A 9 -2.42 -0.45 -5.95
CA CYS A 9 -2.98 -1.48 -6.81
C CYS A 9 -3.76 -2.54 -5.99
N ALA A 10 -3.21 -3.02 -4.88
CA ALA A 10 -3.86 -4.04 -4.05
C ALA A 10 -5.18 -3.52 -3.45
N LEU A 11 -5.20 -2.26 -3.02
CA LEU A 11 -6.40 -1.60 -2.51
C LEU A 11 -7.49 -1.52 -3.58
N LEU A 12 -7.16 -1.04 -4.79
CA LEU A 12 -8.12 -0.94 -5.89
C LEU A 12 -8.69 -2.31 -6.26
N TRP A 13 -7.84 -3.34 -6.30
CA TRP A 13 -8.25 -4.72 -6.61
C TRP A 13 -9.18 -5.30 -5.54
N LEU A 14 -8.83 -5.13 -4.26
CA LEU A 14 -9.69 -5.50 -3.14
C LEU A 14 -11.05 -4.82 -3.24
N SER A 15 -11.07 -3.51 -3.53
CA SER A 15 -12.30 -2.75 -3.66
C SER A 15 -13.20 -3.24 -4.80
N ALA A 16 -12.59 -3.77 -5.87
CA ALA A 16 -13.28 -4.29 -7.04
C ALA A 16 -13.67 -5.77 -6.90
N GLY A 17 -13.35 -6.42 -5.77
CA GLY A 17 -13.58 -7.86 -5.58
C GLY A 17 -12.71 -8.73 -6.50
N ALA A 18 -11.59 -8.20 -6.99
CA ALA A 18 -10.72 -8.91 -7.91
C ALA A 18 -9.96 -10.05 -7.21
N PRO A 19 -9.52 -11.09 -7.95
CA PRO A 19 -8.74 -12.20 -7.38
C PRO A 19 -7.41 -11.73 -6.81
N ILE A 20 -7.07 -12.27 -5.64
CA ILE A 20 -5.83 -12.01 -4.90
C ILE A 20 -5.21 -13.36 -4.55
N SER A 21 -3.89 -13.44 -4.59
CA SER A 21 -3.16 -14.68 -4.26
C SER A 21 -3.53 -15.20 -2.86
N PRO A 22 -3.50 -16.54 -2.63
CA PRO A 22 -3.80 -17.09 -1.31
C PRO A 22 -2.89 -16.55 -0.20
N ALA A 23 -1.61 -16.29 -0.50
CA ALA A 23 -0.66 -15.72 0.45
C ALA A 23 -1.01 -14.27 0.83
N ALA A 24 -1.35 -13.45 -0.16
CA ALA A 24 -1.81 -12.09 0.09
C ALA A 24 -3.13 -12.08 0.87
N ARG A 25 -4.08 -12.96 0.54
CA ARG A 25 -5.33 -13.11 1.29
C ARG A 25 -5.07 -13.45 2.75
N ALA A 26 -4.23 -14.45 3.02
CA ALA A 26 -3.89 -14.84 4.38
C ALA A 26 -3.28 -13.67 5.18
N SER A 27 -2.32 -12.95 4.59
CA SER A 27 -1.69 -11.79 5.24
C SER A 27 -2.67 -10.64 5.48
N ILE A 28 -3.62 -10.42 4.57
CA ILE A 28 -4.71 -9.44 4.76
C ILE A 28 -5.61 -9.85 5.92
N ASP A 29 -6.08 -11.10 5.94
CA ASP A 29 -7.01 -11.60 6.96
C ASP A 29 -6.36 -11.63 8.36
N GLU A 30 -5.08 -11.99 8.44
CA GLU A 30 -4.28 -11.89 9.66
C GLU A 30 -4.11 -10.44 10.11
N GLY A 31 -3.80 -9.53 9.19
CA GLY A 31 -3.66 -8.10 9.48
C GLY A 31 -4.97 -7.48 9.97
N LEU A 32 -6.11 -7.87 9.39
CA LEU A 32 -7.43 -7.43 9.87
C LEU A 32 -7.71 -7.91 11.29
N SER A 33 -7.42 -9.18 11.56
CA SER A 33 -7.65 -9.77 12.89
C SER A 33 -6.77 -9.15 13.98
N ALA A 34 -5.59 -8.66 13.60
CA ALA A 34 -4.61 -8.04 14.49
C ALA A 34 -4.62 -6.50 14.50
N ASP A 35 -5.60 -5.87 13.84
CA ASP A 35 -5.69 -4.40 13.67
C ASP A 35 -4.43 -3.77 13.04
N SER A 36 -3.74 -4.55 12.19
CA SER A 36 -2.45 -4.21 11.57
C SER A 36 -2.48 -4.32 10.04
N LEU A 37 -3.67 -4.21 9.45
CA LEU A 37 -3.83 -3.94 8.02
C LEU A 37 -3.83 -2.43 7.77
N PHE A 38 -2.92 -1.96 6.93
CA PHE A 38 -2.72 -0.54 6.67
C PHE A 38 -2.85 -0.18 5.20
N VAL A 39 -3.12 1.10 4.95
CA VAL A 39 -2.89 1.78 3.67
C VAL A 39 -2.14 3.09 3.94
N SER A 40 -1.19 3.43 3.08
CA SER A 40 -0.46 4.70 3.18
C SER A 40 -1.36 5.87 2.72
N PRO A 41 -1.35 7.04 3.40
CA PRO A 41 -2.10 8.20 2.93
C PRO A 41 -1.75 8.65 1.49
N ILE A 42 -0.52 8.35 1.02
CA ILE A 42 -0.11 8.65 -0.36
C ILE A 42 -0.99 7.97 -1.41
N THR A 43 -1.57 6.80 -1.10
CA THR A 43 -2.51 6.09 -1.98
C THR A 43 -3.73 6.95 -2.30
N ALA A 44 -4.22 7.76 -1.37
CA ALA A 44 -5.33 8.68 -1.63
C ALA A 44 -4.95 9.75 -2.67
N TRP A 45 -3.70 10.25 -2.62
CA TRP A 45 -3.18 11.17 -3.64
C TRP A 45 -3.04 10.48 -5.00
N GLU A 46 -2.54 9.25 -5.06
CA GLU A 46 -2.43 8.49 -6.31
C GLU A 46 -3.79 8.25 -6.96
N VAL A 47 -4.80 7.85 -6.18
CA VAL A 47 -6.18 7.68 -6.65
C VAL A 47 -6.71 9.01 -7.18
N GLY A 48 -6.53 10.11 -6.43
CA GLY A 48 -6.93 11.45 -6.87
C GLY A 48 -6.27 11.87 -8.19
N VAL A 49 -4.96 11.62 -8.35
CA VAL A 49 -4.22 11.89 -9.59
C VAL A 49 -4.73 11.03 -10.74
N ALA A 50 -5.01 9.75 -10.51
CA ALA A 50 -5.55 8.86 -11.53
C ALA A 50 -6.92 9.33 -12.03
N VAL A 51 -7.79 9.78 -11.12
CA VAL A 51 -9.11 10.34 -11.44
C VAL A 51 -8.98 11.66 -12.20
N ALA A 52 -8.15 12.58 -11.72
CA ALA A 52 -7.89 13.86 -12.39
C ALA A 52 -7.34 13.67 -13.82
N LYS A 53 -6.53 12.63 -14.04
CA LYS A 53 -6.00 12.25 -15.36
C LYS A 53 -6.95 11.38 -16.19
N LYS A 54 -8.18 11.13 -15.74
CA LYS A 54 -9.19 10.26 -16.39
C LYS A 54 -8.71 8.84 -16.65
N ARG A 55 -7.75 8.35 -15.84
CA ARG A 55 -7.26 6.96 -15.88
C ARG A 55 -8.09 6.04 -14.99
N LEU A 56 -8.83 6.62 -14.05
CA LEU A 56 -9.79 5.95 -13.19
C LEU A 56 -11.09 6.74 -13.21
N VAL A 57 -12.21 6.06 -13.41
CA VAL A 57 -13.55 6.68 -13.38
C VAL A 57 -14.12 6.45 -11.98
N MET A 58 -14.26 7.53 -11.21
CA MET A 58 -14.74 7.51 -9.84
C MET A 58 -15.34 8.88 -9.52
N ASP A 59 -16.60 8.90 -9.10
CA ASP A 59 -17.36 10.16 -8.94
C ASP A 59 -16.88 10.97 -7.73
N ASP A 60 -16.65 10.30 -6.59
CA ASP A 60 -16.15 10.93 -5.36
C ASP A 60 -15.05 10.06 -4.73
N PRO A 61 -13.76 10.37 -4.98
CA PRO A 61 -12.64 9.63 -4.43
C PRO A 61 -12.54 9.69 -2.91
N VAL A 62 -12.98 10.79 -2.30
CA VAL A 62 -12.93 10.97 -0.84
C VAL A 62 -13.96 10.05 -0.20
N GLN A 63 -15.20 10.10 -0.66
CA GLN A 63 -16.27 9.24 -0.16
C GLN A 63 -15.97 7.76 -0.42
N TRP A 64 -15.40 7.43 -1.59
CA TRP A 64 -14.97 6.07 -1.90
C TRP A 64 -13.93 5.56 -0.90
N PHE A 65 -12.90 6.35 -0.60
CA PHE A 65 -11.84 5.94 0.34
C PHE A 65 -12.38 5.79 1.77
N GLN A 66 -13.23 6.72 2.22
CA GLN A 66 -13.90 6.63 3.52
C GLN A 66 -14.78 5.38 3.63
N THR A 67 -15.56 5.08 2.58
CA THR A 67 -16.42 3.90 2.53
C THR A 67 -15.60 2.62 2.53
N PHE A 68 -14.51 2.57 1.75
CA PHE A 68 -13.60 1.42 1.73
C PHE A 68 -13.02 1.16 3.11
N ARG A 69 -12.53 2.19 3.80
CA ARG A 69 -11.99 2.07 5.16
C ARG A 69 -13.03 1.58 6.17
N ALA A 70 -14.22 2.17 6.16
CA ALA A 70 -15.29 1.79 7.07
C ALA A 70 -15.74 0.32 6.88
N ARG A 71 -15.68 -0.21 5.66
CA ARG A 71 -16.07 -1.59 5.34
C ARG A 71 -14.96 -2.61 5.54
N SER A 72 -13.73 -2.24 5.20
CA SER A 72 -12.60 -3.18 5.23
C SER A 72 -11.96 -3.28 6.61
N GLY A 73 -12.05 -2.25 7.45
CA GLY A 73 -11.26 -2.17 8.69
C GLY A 73 -9.80 -1.78 8.46
N VAL A 74 -9.43 -1.31 7.26
CA VAL A 74 -8.05 -0.86 6.99
C VAL A 74 -7.72 0.44 7.73
N ASN A 75 -6.56 0.45 8.37
CA ASN A 75 -6.02 1.61 9.06
C ASN A 75 -5.24 2.52 8.12
N LEU A 76 -5.28 3.83 8.36
CA LEU A 76 -4.35 4.75 7.70
C LEU A 76 -3.01 4.67 8.43
N ALA A 77 -1.94 4.42 7.68
CA ALA A 77 -0.59 4.47 8.23
C ALA A 77 -0.22 5.91 8.63
N PRO A 78 0.56 6.10 9.71
CA PRO A 78 1.15 7.39 10.02
C PRO A 78 2.06 7.87 8.88
N MET A 79 1.93 9.14 8.49
CA MET A 79 2.77 9.76 7.46
C MET A 79 3.31 11.09 7.98
N GLY A 80 4.35 11.00 8.81
CA GLY A 80 5.05 12.15 9.41
C GLY A 80 6.21 12.65 8.57
N ILE A 81 6.82 13.76 9.02
CA ILE A 81 7.97 14.39 8.35
C ILE A 81 9.14 13.41 8.23
N GLU A 82 9.43 12.68 9.31
CA GLU A 82 10.52 11.72 9.39
C GLU A 82 10.38 10.62 8.34
N LEU A 83 9.17 10.07 8.18
CA LEU A 83 8.87 9.05 7.19
C LEU A 83 9.03 9.58 5.76
N LEU A 84 8.56 10.80 5.50
CA LEU A 84 8.71 11.44 4.19
C LEU A 84 10.18 11.68 3.85
N VAL A 85 10.99 12.15 4.80
CA VAL A 85 12.43 12.32 4.62
C VAL A 85 13.08 10.96 4.39
N GLN A 86 12.80 9.95 5.22
CA GLN A 86 13.36 8.59 5.10
C GLN A 86 13.02 7.91 3.76
N SER A 87 11.86 8.20 3.17
CA SER A 87 11.50 7.70 1.84
C SER A 87 12.48 8.13 0.75
N SER A 88 13.23 9.22 0.96
CA SER A 88 14.28 9.67 0.04
C SER A 88 15.58 8.87 0.18
N PHE A 89 15.80 8.20 1.31
CA PHE A 89 17.05 7.52 1.67
C PHE A 89 16.91 5.99 1.80
N LEU A 90 16.03 5.40 0.98
CA LEU A 90 15.93 3.94 0.89
C LEU A 90 17.27 3.33 0.42
N PRO A 91 17.71 2.19 1.01
CA PRO A 91 19.00 1.57 0.69
C PRO A 91 19.06 1.05 -0.75
N GLY A 92 20.26 1.00 -1.33
CA GLY A 92 20.44 0.47 -2.69
C GLY A 92 19.85 1.38 -3.78
N ASP A 93 19.67 0.82 -4.97
CA ASP A 93 18.98 1.51 -6.07
C ASP A 93 17.52 1.06 -6.10
N PHE A 94 16.61 2.01 -5.92
CA PHE A 94 15.17 1.76 -5.87
C PHE A 94 14.44 2.73 -6.78
N HIS A 95 13.17 2.42 -7.06
CA HIS A 95 12.30 3.18 -7.93
C HIS A 95 12.34 4.69 -7.66
N LYS A 96 12.25 5.46 -8.75
CA LYS A 96 12.29 6.93 -8.73
C LYS A 96 10.92 7.56 -8.44
N ASP A 97 9.84 6.77 -8.49
CA ASP A 97 8.52 7.30 -8.20
C ASP A 97 8.38 7.62 -6.70
N PRO A 98 7.98 8.85 -6.34
CA PRO A 98 7.89 9.26 -4.95
C PRO A 98 6.81 8.49 -4.18
N ALA A 99 5.71 8.07 -4.81
CA ALA A 99 4.65 7.35 -4.12
C ALA A 99 5.11 5.95 -3.72
N ASP A 100 5.75 5.21 -4.62
CA ASP A 100 6.30 3.88 -4.32
C ASP A 100 7.35 3.94 -3.21
N ARG A 101 8.20 4.97 -3.22
CA ARG A 101 9.19 5.20 -2.17
C ARG A 101 8.52 5.44 -0.81
N ILE A 102 7.45 6.23 -0.78
CA ILE A 102 6.68 6.47 0.44
C ILE A 102 6.00 5.18 0.91
N ILE A 103 5.40 4.39 0.02
CA ILE A 103 4.78 3.09 0.35
C ILE A 103 5.81 2.14 0.97
N VAL A 104 6.97 1.99 0.34
CA VAL A 104 8.05 1.13 0.84
C VAL A 104 8.60 1.63 2.18
N ALA A 105 8.81 2.93 2.33
CA ALA A 105 9.25 3.51 3.60
C ALA A 105 8.20 3.30 4.71
N THR A 106 6.92 3.44 4.41
CA THR A 106 5.81 3.16 5.33
C THR A 106 5.82 1.71 5.79
N ALA A 107 5.93 0.75 4.87
CA ALA A 107 5.98 -0.67 5.22
C ALA A 107 7.20 -1.01 6.08
N ARG A 108 8.37 -0.45 5.76
CA ARG A 108 9.60 -0.59 6.56
C ARG A 108 9.44 -0.01 7.95
N ALA A 109 8.83 1.16 8.09
CA ALA A 109 8.61 1.81 9.39
C ALA A 109 7.62 1.04 10.27
N LEU A 110 6.59 0.44 9.66
CA LEU A 110 5.61 -0.40 10.36
C LEU A 110 6.09 -1.84 10.60
N GLY A 111 7.15 -2.28 9.92
CA GLY A 111 7.65 -3.65 10.01
C GLY A 111 6.70 -4.70 9.40
N VAL A 112 5.90 -4.31 8.41
CA VAL A 112 4.89 -5.18 7.75
C VAL A 112 5.20 -5.36 6.26
N PRO A 113 4.79 -6.47 5.63
CA PRO A 113 4.92 -6.66 4.19
C PRO A 113 4.06 -5.69 3.36
N VAL A 114 4.57 -5.26 2.21
CA VAL A 114 3.76 -4.62 1.16
C VAL A 114 3.04 -5.70 0.35
N VAL A 115 1.71 -5.62 0.25
CA VAL A 115 0.93 -6.44 -0.68
C VAL A 115 0.83 -5.68 -1.99
N THR A 116 1.47 -6.19 -3.05
CA THR A 116 1.65 -5.46 -4.31
C THR A 116 1.77 -6.39 -5.53
N ARG A 117 1.56 -5.83 -6.72
CA ARG A 117 1.93 -6.41 -8.02
C ARG A 117 3.05 -5.68 -8.72
N ASP A 118 3.54 -4.60 -8.12
CA ASP A 118 4.63 -3.82 -8.67
C ASP A 118 5.91 -4.66 -8.64
N ARG A 119 6.43 -4.96 -9.84
CA ARG A 119 7.62 -5.81 -9.98
C ARG A 119 8.88 -5.16 -9.44
N LEU A 120 8.94 -3.83 -9.39
CA LEU A 120 10.08 -3.09 -8.87
C LEU A 120 10.07 -3.15 -7.33
N ILE A 121 8.91 -3.04 -6.69
CA ILE A 121 8.79 -3.28 -5.24
C ILE A 121 9.12 -4.75 -4.91
N LEU A 122 8.61 -5.71 -5.68
CA LEU A 122 8.90 -7.13 -5.46
C LEU A 122 10.39 -7.45 -5.65
N SER A 123 11.03 -6.95 -6.70
CA SER A 123 12.47 -7.13 -6.91
C SER A 123 13.32 -6.46 -5.84
N TYR A 124 12.87 -5.33 -5.30
CA TYR A 124 13.51 -4.67 -4.16
C TYR A 124 13.38 -5.48 -2.86
N ALA A 125 12.25 -6.19 -2.69
CA ALA A 125 12.05 -7.12 -1.58
C ALA A 125 12.95 -8.35 -1.66
N GLU A 126 13.18 -8.89 -2.87
CA GLU A 126 14.11 -10.01 -3.11
C GLU A 126 15.56 -9.67 -2.70
N GLN A 127 15.93 -8.38 -2.74
CA GLN A 127 17.23 -7.88 -2.25
C GLN A 127 17.29 -7.73 -0.72
N GLY A 128 16.20 -8.05 -0.01
CA GLY A 128 16.10 -7.95 1.45
C GLY A 128 15.85 -6.53 1.96
N HIS A 129 15.50 -5.58 1.08
CA HIS A 129 15.29 -4.20 1.46
C HIS A 129 13.86 -3.90 1.95
N VAL A 130 12.88 -4.76 1.71
CA VAL A 130 11.53 -4.63 2.27
C VAL A 130 10.88 -6.01 2.29
N LEU A 131 9.88 -6.21 3.14
CA LEU A 131 9.03 -7.39 3.04
C LEU A 131 7.95 -7.11 2.00
N ALA A 132 7.70 -8.05 1.09
CA ALA A 132 6.61 -7.93 0.12
C ALA A 132 5.93 -9.27 -0.14
N ILE A 133 4.64 -9.20 -0.47
CA ILE A 133 3.82 -10.34 -0.86
C ILE A 133 3.20 -10.02 -2.21
N ALA A 134 3.48 -10.87 -3.20
CA ALA A 134 2.87 -10.76 -4.51
C ALA A 134 1.38 -11.12 -4.41
N CYS A 135 0.51 -10.25 -4.94
CA CYS A 135 -0.94 -10.45 -4.95
C CYS A 135 -1.50 -10.72 -6.35
#